data_AF-A0A3B0VDF1-F1
#
_entry.id   AF-A0A3B0VDF1-F1
#
_cell.length_a   1.000
_cell.length_b   1.000
_cell.length_c   1.000
_cell.angle_alpha   90.00
_cell.angle_beta   90.00
_cell.angle_gamma   90.00
#
_symmetry.space_group_name_H-M   'P 1'
#
loop_
_entity.id
_entity.type
_entity.pdbx_description
1 polymer ?
#
loop_
_entity_poly.entity_id
_entity_poly.type
_entity_poly.pdbx_seq_one_letter_code
_entity_poly.pdbx_strand_id
1 'polypeptide(L)'
;LNKFQLAIEEFSKAVELYGEPTELNARFFYSLGDAYLREGTENCPLAVPYFQQAGEVSIAHADLAQQRLVECRRAGLESNQ
;
A
#
# COMPACT_ATOMS: atom_id res chain seq x y z
N LEU A 1 -10.20 -2.74 -18.23
CA LEU A 1 -9.15 -2.41 -17.24
C LEU A 1 -9.29 -3.34 -16.05
N ASN A 2 -8.19 -3.90 -15.56
CA ASN A 2 -8.16 -4.59 -14.27
C ASN A 2 -8.63 -3.59 -13.19
N LYS A 3 -9.52 -4.01 -12.29
CA LYS A 3 -10.06 -3.13 -11.23
C LYS A 3 -8.93 -2.56 -10.35
N PHE A 4 -7.84 -3.32 -10.17
CA PHE A 4 -6.69 -2.87 -9.39
C PHE A 4 -5.83 -1.84 -10.14
N GLN A 5 -5.71 -1.92 -11.45
CA GLN A 5 -5.04 -0.87 -12.24
C GLN A 5 -5.75 0.47 -12.15
N LEU A 6 -7.09 0.46 -12.22
CA LEU A 6 -7.87 1.68 -12.00
C LEU A 6 -7.71 2.21 -10.57
N ALA A 7 -7.69 1.32 -9.57
CA ALA A 7 -7.47 1.72 -8.19
C ALA A 7 -6.06 2.34 -7.99
N ILE A 8 -5.02 1.74 -8.57
CA ILE A 8 -3.66 2.30 -8.54
C ILE A 8 -3.65 3.69 -9.16
N GLU A 9 -4.27 3.87 -10.34
CA GLU A 9 -4.33 5.17 -11.00
C GLU A 9 -5.00 6.23 -10.12
N GLU A 10 -6.19 5.95 -9.59
CA GLU A 10 -6.96 6.92 -8.80
C GLU A 10 -6.32 7.20 -7.44
N PHE A 11 -5.76 6.20 -6.75
CA PHE A 11 -5.08 6.42 -5.49
C PHE A 11 -3.71 7.08 -5.67
N SER A 12 -3.03 6.87 -6.80
CA SER A 12 -1.80 7.62 -7.12
C SER A 12 -2.07 9.11 -7.25
N LYS A 13 -3.14 9.49 -7.96
CA LYS A 13 -3.61 10.89 -8.04
C LYS A 13 -3.93 11.46 -6.66
N ALA A 14 -4.57 10.67 -5.79
CA ALA A 14 -4.88 11.11 -4.43
C ALA A 14 -3.61 11.35 -3.60
N VAL A 15 -2.63 10.44 -3.64
CA VAL A 15 -1.36 10.62 -2.94
C VAL A 15 -0.61 11.86 -3.46
N GLU A 16 -0.59 12.08 -4.77
CA GLU A 16 0.01 13.28 -5.37
C GLU A 16 -0.68 14.57 -4.91
N LEU A 17 -2.02 14.59 -4.91
CA LEU A 17 -2.80 15.77 -4.53
C LEU A 17 -2.64 16.13 -3.05
N TYR A 18 -2.62 15.13 -2.17
CA TYR A 18 -2.55 15.34 -0.72
C TYR A 18 -1.11 15.50 -0.20
N GLY A 19 -0.09 15.13 -0.99
CA GLY A 19 1.31 15.30 -0.61
C GLY A 19 1.68 14.43 0.60
N GLU A 20 2.42 14.98 1.56
CA GLU A 20 2.97 14.22 2.70
C GLU A 20 1.92 13.46 3.52
N PRO A 21 2.25 12.25 4.02
CA PRO A 21 1.34 11.45 4.84
C PRO A 21 1.08 12.10 6.21
N THR A 22 -0.18 12.04 6.64
CA THR A 22 -0.73 12.53 7.91
C THR A 22 -1.84 11.59 8.35
N GLU A 23 -2.28 11.66 9.62
CA GLU A 23 -3.44 10.90 10.11
C GLU A 23 -4.68 11.09 9.22
N LEU A 24 -4.90 12.30 8.66
CA LEU A 24 -6.09 12.62 7.86
C LEU A 24 -6.10 12.02 6.46
N ASN A 25 -4.92 11.78 5.87
CA ASN A 25 -4.79 11.28 4.48
C ASN A 25 -4.16 9.87 4.39
N ALA A 26 -3.76 9.26 5.53
CA ALA A 26 -3.15 7.93 5.60
C ALA A 26 -3.92 6.84 4.83
N ARG A 27 -5.25 6.95 4.77
CA ARG A 27 -6.09 6.01 4.02
C ARG A 27 -5.71 5.91 2.54
N PHE A 28 -5.26 7.00 1.91
CA PHE A 28 -4.90 7.01 0.49
C PHE A 28 -3.61 6.25 0.23
N PHE A 29 -2.62 6.44 1.11
CA PHE A 29 -1.38 5.68 1.12
C PHE A 29 -1.66 4.19 1.32
N TYR A 30 -2.42 3.84 2.38
CA TYR A 30 -2.80 2.45 2.63
C TYR A 30 -3.52 1.83 1.42
N SER A 31 -4.47 2.56 0.83
CA SER A 31 -5.26 2.06 -0.31
C SER A 31 -4.43 1.91 -1.58
N LEU A 32 -3.45 2.79 -1.83
CA LEU A 32 -2.51 2.63 -2.94
C LEU A 32 -1.61 1.41 -2.74
N GLY A 33 -1.05 1.23 -1.54
CA GLY A 33 -0.29 0.02 -1.20
C GLY A 33 -1.11 -1.26 -1.37
N ASP A 34 -2.36 -1.27 -0.89
CA ASP A 34 -3.26 -2.43 -1.02
C ASP A 34 -3.61 -2.68 -2.49
N ALA A 35 -3.85 -1.63 -3.28
CA ALA A 35 -4.12 -1.78 -4.71
C ALA A 35 -2.94 -2.42 -5.46
N TYR A 36 -1.69 -2.01 -5.18
CA TYR A 36 -0.51 -2.66 -5.74
C TYR A 36 -0.43 -4.14 -5.35
N LEU A 37 -0.55 -4.45 -4.06
CA LEU A 37 -0.49 -5.82 -3.55
C LEU A 37 -1.59 -6.71 -4.16
N ARG A 38 -2.80 -6.19 -4.34
CA ARG A 38 -3.92 -6.95 -4.92
C ARG A 38 -3.85 -7.08 -6.43
N GLU A 39 -3.18 -6.16 -7.12
CA GLU A 39 -2.85 -6.34 -8.53
C GLU A 39 -1.94 -7.56 -8.71
N GLY A 40 -0.96 -7.73 -7.81
CA GLY A 40 -0.06 -8.88 -7.80
C GLY A 40 1.01 -8.77 -6.70
N THR A 41 1.44 -9.91 -6.17
CA THR A 41 2.49 -9.94 -5.14
C THR A 41 3.86 -9.51 -5.65
N GLU A 42 4.09 -9.56 -6.97
CA GLU A 42 5.25 -9.00 -7.64
C GLU A 42 5.38 -7.47 -7.44
N ASN A 43 4.27 -6.79 -7.15
CA ASN A 43 4.24 -5.35 -6.88
C ASN A 43 4.50 -5.00 -5.42
N CYS A 44 4.81 -5.97 -4.55
CA CYS A 44 5.16 -5.69 -3.16
C CYS A 44 6.25 -4.62 -2.97
N PRO A 45 7.30 -4.53 -3.80
CA PRO A 45 8.27 -3.43 -3.72
C PRO A 45 7.64 -2.04 -3.90
N LEU A 46 6.56 -1.94 -4.68
CA LEU A 46 5.80 -0.70 -4.87
C LEU A 46 4.83 -0.46 -3.70
N ALA A 47 4.26 -1.52 -3.12
CA ALA A 47 3.28 -1.43 -2.04
C ALA A 47 3.88 -1.06 -0.68
N VAL A 48 5.05 -1.63 -0.35
CA VAL A 48 5.68 -1.55 0.98
C VAL A 48 5.87 -0.10 1.48
N PRO A 49 6.41 0.85 0.69
CA PRO A 49 6.61 2.21 1.15
C PRO A 49 5.30 2.87 1.61
N TYR A 50 4.20 2.62 0.91
CA TYR A 50 2.91 3.21 1.24
C TYR A 50 2.29 2.62 2.52
N PHE A 51 2.48 1.33 2.77
CA PHE A 51 2.09 0.74 4.05
C PHE A 51 2.91 1.31 5.21
N GLN A 52 4.23 1.47 5.04
CA GLN A 52 5.09 2.10 6.06
C GLN A 52 4.61 3.51 6.37
N GLN A 53 4.43 4.36 5.35
CA GLN A 53 3.93 5.72 5.48
C GLN A 53 2.58 5.77 6.20
N ALA A 54 1.62 4.93 5.80
CA ALA A 54 0.29 4.92 6.43
C ALA A 54 0.34 4.46 7.89
N GLY A 55 1.14 3.45 8.22
CA GLY A 55 1.25 2.92 9.57
C GLY A 55 2.03 3.82 10.53
N GLU A 56 2.98 4.61 10.03
CA GLU A 56 3.75 5.58 10.82
C GLU A 56 2.91 6.77 11.28
N VAL A 57 1.98 7.23 10.43
CA VAL A 57 1.22 8.47 10.69
C VAL A 57 -0.21 8.24 11.18
N SER A 58 -0.70 6.99 11.18
CA SER A 58 -2.09 6.68 11.55
C SER A 58 -2.22 5.48 12.48
N ILE A 59 -2.76 5.74 13.68
CA ILE A 59 -3.07 4.68 14.65
C ILE A 59 -4.07 3.68 14.05
N ALA A 60 -5.04 4.17 13.29
CA ALA A 60 -6.06 3.32 12.66
C ALA A 60 -5.48 2.39 11.58
N HIS A 61 -4.36 2.77 10.96
CA HIS A 61 -3.73 1.98 9.88
C HIS A 61 -2.48 1.23 10.32
N ALA A 62 -1.91 1.50 11.51
CA ALA A 62 -0.70 0.84 11.99
C ALA A 62 -0.78 -0.70 11.94
N ASP A 63 -1.80 -1.29 12.56
CA ASP A 63 -1.96 -2.75 12.59
C ASP A 63 -2.27 -3.33 11.19
N LEU A 64 -3.08 -2.62 10.39
CA LEU A 64 -3.44 -3.04 9.04
C LEU A 64 -2.22 -3.03 8.11
N ALA A 65 -1.45 -1.95 8.13
CA ALA A 65 -0.20 -1.81 7.40
C ALA A 65 0.78 -2.90 7.78
N GLN A 66 0.95 -3.18 9.08
CA GLN A 66 1.84 -4.23 9.56
C GLN A 66 1.44 -5.60 9.02
N GLN A 67 0.14 -5.92 8.95
CA GLN A 67 -0.33 -7.16 8.34
C GLN A 67 0.03 -7.27 6.86
N ARG A 68 -0.13 -6.19 6.10
CA ARG A 68 0.23 -6.17 4.66
C ARG A 68 1.73 -6.25 4.44
N LEU A 69 2.55 -5.63 5.30
CA LEU A 69 4.00 -5.76 5.27
C LEU A 69 4.45 -7.20 5.51
N VAL A 70 3.79 -7.93 6.42
CA VAL A 70 4.04 -9.36 6.64
C VAL A 70 3.65 -10.19 5.42
N GLU A 71 2.51 -9.89 4.79
CA GLU A 71 2.08 -10.56 3.56
C GLU A 71 3.11 -10.40 2.44
N CYS A 72 3.57 -9.16 2.19
CA CYS A 72 4.59 -8.90 1.18
C CYS A 72 5.93 -9.59 1.49
N ARG A 73 6.33 -9.65 2.76
CA ARG A 73 7.53 -10.39 3.15
C ARG A 73 7.42 -11.87 2.83
N ARG A 74 6.26 -12.49 3.10
CA ARG A 74 6.03 -13.92 2.82
C ARG A 74 6.06 -14.20 1.32
N ALA A 75 5.40 -13.38 0.52
CA ALA A 75 5.40 -13.53 -0.93
C ALA A 75 6.82 -13.48 -1.53
N GLY A 76 7.66 -12.56 -1.05
CA GLY A 76 9.06 -12.48 -1.49
C GLY A 76 9.94 -13.66 -1.05
N LEU A 77 9.56 -14.40 -0.01
CA LEU A 77 10.25 -15.64 0.38
C LEU A 77 9.81 -16.82 -0.49
N GLU A 78 8.51 -16.89 -0.81
CA GLU A 78 7.92 -17.94 -1.65
C GLU A 78 8.36 -17.84 -3.11
N SER A 79 8.55 -16.62 -3.64
CA SER A 79 9.01 -16.40 -5.02
C SER A 79 10.48 -16.76 -5.26
N ASN A 80 11.25 -17.01 -4.20
CA ASN A 80 12.68 -17.32 -4.24
C ASN A 80 12.98 -18.83 -4.04
N GLN A 81 11.94 -19.68 -4.01
CA GLN A 81 12.03 -21.13 -3.92
C GLN A 81 11.73 -21.79 -5.26
#